data_AF-A0AAU7FIH6-F1
#
_entry.id   AF-A0AAU7FIH6-F1
#
_cell.length_a   1.000
_cell.length_b   1.000
_cell.length_c   1.000
_cell.angle_alpha   90.00
_cell.angle_beta   90.00
_cell.angle_gamma   90.00
#
_symmetry.space_group_name_H-M   'P 1'
#
loop_
_entity.id
_entity.type
_entity.pdbx_description
1 polymer ?
#
loop_
_entity_poly.entity_id
_entity_poly.type
_entity_poly.pdbx_seq_one_letter_code
_entity_poly.pdbx_strand_id
1 'polypeptide(L)'
;MSGIIRVTPEELRATAKQYGVESQEVLNQVDRLNRMISDLKGMWEGASSEAFADQYEQLKPSFIKMSDLLTDVSNQLDQTANTLESTDQDIASQIRG
;
A
#
# COMPACT_ATOMS: atom_id res chain seq x y z
N MET A 1 23.77 20.38 -7.68
CA MET A 1 22.67 19.42 -7.52
C MET A 1 23.15 18.32 -6.57
N SER A 2 23.05 18.51 -5.26
CA SER A 2 23.42 17.47 -4.29
C SER A 2 22.15 16.88 -3.67
N GLY A 3 21.38 16.18 -4.49
CA GLY A 3 20.39 15.23 -3.99
C GLY A 3 21.11 13.96 -3.59
N ILE A 4 22.03 14.02 -2.63
CA ILE A 4 22.55 12.81 -1.99
C ILE A 4 21.33 12.23 -1.29
N ILE A 5 20.74 11.20 -1.90
CA ILE A 5 19.74 10.38 -1.25
C ILE A 5 20.46 9.81 -0.02
N ARG A 6 20.14 10.35 1.16
CA ARG A 6 20.71 9.90 2.44
C ARG A 6 20.22 8.50 2.85
N VAL A 7 19.35 7.90 2.04
CA VAL A 7 18.68 6.64 2.28
C VAL A 7 19.38 5.55 1.49
N THR A 8 19.77 4.46 2.12
CA THR A 8 20.42 3.34 1.42
C THR A 8 19.39 2.50 0.64
N PRO A 9 19.80 1.73 -0.38
CA PRO A 9 18.91 0.78 -1.06
C PRO A 9 18.18 -0.17 -0.07
N GLU A 10 18.85 -0.59 1.01
CA GLU A 10 18.26 -1.43 2.04
C GLU A 10 17.15 -0.71 2.83
N GLU A 11 17.35 0.56 3.18
CA GLU A 11 16.34 1.37 3.88
C GLU A 11 15.10 1.63 2.99
N LEU A 12 15.31 1.83 1.68
CA LEU A 12 14.23 1.94 0.71
C LEU A 12 13.42 0.64 0.61
N ARG A 13 14.08 -0.52 0.52
CA ARG A 13 13.42 -1.84 0.51
C ARG A 13 12.68 -2.14 1.82
N ALA A 14 13.27 -1.76 2.96
CA ALA A 14 12.61 -1.91 4.25
C ALA A 14 11.32 -1.08 4.32
N THR A 15 11.38 0.17 3.82
CA THR A 15 10.23 1.06 3.74
C THR A 15 9.18 0.53 2.75
N ALA A 16 9.61 0.08 1.57
CA ALA A 16 8.73 -0.55 0.57
C ALA A 16 7.93 -1.71 1.18
N LYS A 17 8.63 -2.64 1.85
CA LYS A 17 7.99 -3.75 2.55
C LYS A 17 6.95 -3.28 3.58
N GLN A 18 7.23 -2.19 4.32
CA GLN A 18 6.25 -1.63 5.25
C GLN A 18 4.99 -1.14 4.53
N TYR A 19 5.13 -0.40 3.41
CA TYR A 19 3.98 0.00 2.58
C TYR A 19 3.17 -1.20 2.08
N GLY A 20 3.84 -2.29 1.69
CA GLY A 20 3.17 -3.55 1.31
C GLY A 20 2.37 -4.18 2.46
N VAL A 21 2.90 -4.15 3.69
CA VAL A 21 2.20 -4.64 4.89
C VAL A 21 0.97 -3.77 5.19
N GLU A 22 1.12 -2.45 5.17
CA GLU A 22 0.00 -1.51 5.41
C GLU A 22 -1.10 -1.68 4.35
N SER A 23 -0.73 -1.89 3.07
CA SER A 23 -1.67 -2.20 1.99
C SER A 23 -2.52 -3.43 2.32
N GLN A 24 -1.88 -4.51 2.77
CA GLN A 24 -2.58 -5.73 3.15
C GLN A 24 -3.49 -5.51 4.36
N GLU A 25 -3.08 -4.68 5.33
CA GLU A 25 -3.91 -4.39 6.50
C GLU A 25 -5.15 -3.57 6.15
N VAL A 26 -5.06 -2.66 5.18
CA VAL A 26 -6.22 -1.96 4.62
C VAL A 26 -7.22 -2.96 4.01
N LEU A 27 -6.74 -3.94 3.23
CA LEU A 27 -7.61 -4.98 2.67
C LEU A 27 -8.24 -5.86 3.76
N ASN A 28 -7.46 -6.24 4.77
CA ASN A 28 -7.98 -6.99 5.92
C ASN A 28 -9.07 -6.19 6.65
N GLN A 29 -8.90 -4.87 6.79
CA GLN A 29 -9.90 -3.99 7.38
C GLN A 29 -11.16 -3.92 6.54
N VAL A 30 -11.04 -3.82 5.22
CA VAL A 30 -12.19 -3.89 4.30
C VAL A 30 -12.94 -5.20 4.47
N ASP A 31 -12.25 -6.35 4.55
CA ASP A 31 -12.87 -7.65 4.76
C ASP A 31 -13.60 -7.76 6.10
N ARG A 32 -13.04 -7.20 7.18
CA ARG A 32 -13.72 -7.12 8.48
C ARG A 32 -14.99 -6.28 8.39
N LEU A 33 -14.93 -5.12 7.72
CA LEU A 33 -16.08 -4.24 7.53
C LEU A 33 -17.19 -4.91 6.68
N ASN A 34 -16.81 -5.63 5.62
CA ASN A 34 -17.77 -6.40 4.80
C ASN A 34 -18.56 -7.40 5.67
N ARG A 35 -17.89 -8.13 6.57
CA ARG A 35 -18.55 -9.08 7.49
C ARG A 35 -19.48 -8.36 8.46
N MET A 36 -19.02 -7.28 9.08
CA MET A 36 -19.83 -6.49 10.03
C MET A 36 -21.13 -5.99 9.39
N ILE A 37 -21.08 -5.57 8.12
CA ILE A 37 -22.28 -5.08 7.41
C ILE A 37 -23.21 -6.23 7.04
N SER A 38 -22.66 -7.38 6.64
CA SER A 38 -23.47 -8.58 6.43
C SER A 38 -24.22 -8.99 7.70
N ASP A 39 -23.54 -8.96 8.85
CA ASP A 39 -24.14 -9.29 10.15
C ASP A 39 -25.20 -8.25 10.54
N LEU A 40 -24.90 -6.95 10.33
CA LEU A 40 -25.83 -5.85 10.60
C LEU A 40 -27.13 -6.00 9.81
N LYS A 41 -27.06 -6.38 8.53
CA LYS A 41 -28.25 -6.61 7.69
C LYS A 41 -29.10 -7.79 8.18
N GLY A 42 -28.49 -8.79 8.81
CA GLY A 42 -29.21 -9.93 9.39
C GLY A 42 -29.87 -9.62 10.74
N MET A 43 -29.27 -8.71 11.53
CA MET A 43 -29.78 -8.33 12.85
C MET A 43 -30.77 -7.16 12.81
N TRP A 44 -30.59 -6.25 11.87
CA TRP A 44 -31.35 -5.01 11.75
C TRP A 44 -32.09 -5.02 10.40
N GLU A 45 -33.33 -5.47 10.42
CA GLU A 45 -34.21 -5.41 9.25
C GLU A 45 -34.80 -3.99 9.09
N GLY A 46 -34.86 -3.50 7.85
CA GLY A 46 -35.54 -2.26 7.49
C GLY A 46 -34.69 -1.27 6.69
N ALA A 47 -35.34 -0.21 6.20
CA ALA A 47 -34.73 0.76 5.27
C ALA A 47 -33.48 1.49 5.81
N SER A 48 -33.31 1.56 7.13
CA SER A 48 -32.13 2.20 7.74
C SER A 48 -30.85 1.36 7.62
N SER A 49 -30.95 0.02 7.69
CA SER A 49 -29.78 -0.84 7.52
C SER A 49 -29.36 -0.95 6.05
N GLU A 50 -30.33 -0.93 5.13
CA GLU A 50 -30.09 -0.82 3.69
C GLU A 50 -29.33 0.46 3.34
N ALA A 51 -29.78 1.63 3.85
CA ALA A 51 -29.10 2.89 3.62
C ALA A 51 -27.65 2.90 4.13
N PHE A 52 -27.37 2.25 5.26
CA PHE A 52 -26.01 2.13 5.79
C PHE A 52 -25.14 1.20 4.92
N ALA A 53 -25.70 0.08 4.46
CA ALA A 53 -25.01 -0.84 3.55
C ALA A 53 -24.68 -0.16 2.21
N ASP A 54 -25.63 0.61 1.66
CA ASP A 54 -25.42 1.37 0.42
C ASP A 54 -24.32 2.42 0.58
N GLN A 55 -24.31 3.15 1.70
CA GLN A 55 -23.25 4.12 1.98
C GLN A 55 -21.88 3.44 2.05
N TYR A 56 -21.78 2.26 2.67
CA TYR A 56 -20.52 1.54 2.72
C TYR A 56 -20.07 1.05 1.34
N GLU A 57 -20.96 0.49 0.52
CA GLU A 57 -20.61 0.03 -0.82
C GLU A 57 -20.13 1.20 -1.71
N GLN A 58 -20.61 2.42 -1.47
CA GLN A 58 -20.09 3.63 -2.13
C GLN A 58 -18.69 4.03 -1.64
N LEU A 59 -18.37 3.81 -0.37
CA LEU A 59 -17.08 4.18 0.24
C LEU A 59 -15.99 3.12 0.04
N LYS A 60 -16.37 1.84 -0.03
CA LYS A 60 -15.48 0.68 -0.19
C LYS A 60 -14.44 0.85 -1.32
N PRO A 61 -14.79 1.34 -2.52
CA PRO A 61 -13.81 1.57 -3.58
C PRO A 61 -12.66 2.51 -3.19
N SER A 62 -12.90 3.47 -2.28
CA SER A 62 -11.86 4.40 -1.82
C SER A 62 -10.81 3.71 -0.95
N PHE A 63 -11.22 2.73 -0.13
CA PHE A 63 -10.29 1.90 0.65
C PHE A 63 -9.47 0.98 -0.24
N ILE A 64 -10.09 0.40 -1.28
CA ILE A 64 -9.38 -0.41 -2.27
C ILE A 64 -8.32 0.45 -2.99
N LYS A 65 -8.70 1.64 -3.46
CA LYS A 65 -7.75 2.60 -4.07
C LYS A 65 -6.62 3.00 -3.13
N MET A 66 -6.89 3.09 -1.82
CA MET A 66 -5.85 3.35 -0.84
C MET A 66 -4.85 2.19 -0.75
N SER A 67 -5.33 0.93 -0.72
CA SER A 67 -4.46 -0.24 -0.79
C SER A 67 -3.66 -0.28 -2.10
N ASP A 68 -4.29 0.00 -3.24
CA ASP A 68 -3.59 0.07 -4.53
C ASP A 68 -2.47 1.12 -4.50
N LEU A 69 -2.76 2.32 -3.98
CA LEU A 69 -1.77 3.38 -3.82
C LEU A 69 -0.59 2.96 -2.93
N LEU A 70 -0.84 2.29 -1.80
CA LEU A 70 0.21 1.80 -0.92
C LEU A 70 1.08 0.74 -1.62
N THR A 71 0.46 -0.14 -2.40
CA THR A 71 1.16 -1.13 -3.24
C THR A 71 2.02 -0.45 -4.30
N ASP A 72 1.50 0.58 -4.96
CA ASP A 72 2.25 1.35 -5.97
C ASP A 72 3.46 2.06 -5.36
N VAL A 73 3.31 2.64 -4.16
CA VAL A 73 4.42 3.25 -3.44
C VAL A 73 5.47 2.21 -3.06
N SER A 74 5.06 1.03 -2.57
CA SER A 74 5.97 -0.09 -2.30
C SER A 74 6.80 -0.43 -3.55
N ASN A 75 6.13 -0.61 -4.69
CA ASN A 75 6.79 -0.96 -5.95
C ASN A 75 7.77 0.12 -6.43
N GLN A 76 7.41 1.40 -6.30
CA GLN A 76 8.27 2.52 -6.67
C GLN A 76 9.52 2.60 -5.80
N LEU A 77 9.38 2.36 -4.50
CA LEU A 77 10.51 2.34 -3.57
C LEU A 77 11.47 1.18 -3.87
N ASP A 78 10.95 -0.01 -4.15
CA ASP A 78 11.77 -1.17 -4.55
C ASP A 78 12.51 -0.93 -5.88
N GLN A 79 11.84 -0.35 -6.87
CA GLN A 79 12.47 0.02 -8.14
C GLN A 79 13.58 1.06 -7.97
N THR A 80 13.35 2.05 -7.09
CA THR A 80 14.34 3.08 -6.77
C THR A 80 15.56 2.47 -6.08
N ALA A 81 15.34 1.54 -5.13
CA ALA A 81 16.42 0.81 -4.47
C ALA A 81 17.28 0.02 -5.46
N ASN A 82 16.65 -0.71 -6.38
CA ASN A 82 17.36 -1.47 -7.41
C ASN A 82 18.18 -0.57 -8.34
N THR A 83 17.62 0.58 -8.72
CA THR A 83 18.31 1.54 -9.59
C THR A 83 19.53 2.14 -8.89
N LEU A 84 19.41 2.49 -7.61
CA LEU A 84 20.53 3.01 -6.82
C LEU A 84 21.64 1.97 -6.66
N GLU A 85 21.29 0.74 -6.29
CA GLU A 85 22.27 -0.35 -6.14
C GLU A 85 23.00 -0.65 -7.46
N SER A 86 22.29 -0.70 -8.59
CA SER A 86 22.91 -0.89 -9.91
C SER A 86 23.86 0.26 -10.25
N THR A 87 23.45 1.50 -9.99
CA THR A 87 24.28 2.68 -10.28
C THR A 87 25.56 2.66 -9.45
N ASP A 88 25.47 2.32 -8.16
CA ASP A 88 26.63 2.21 -7.28
C ASP A 88 27.59 1.09 -7.73
N GLN A 89 27.06 -0.06 -8.16
CA GLN A 89 27.86 -1.17 -8.70
C GLN A 89 28.58 -0.77 -10.00
N ASP A 90 27.89 -0.06 -10.90
CA ASP A 90 28.44 0.41 -12.16
C ASP A 90 29.59 1.40 -11.93
N ILE A 91 29.41 2.38 -11.05
CA ILE A 91 30.45 3.34 -10.67
C ILE A 91 31.65 2.60 -10.04
N ALA A 92 31.40 1.65 -9.15
CA ALA A 92 32.46 0.87 -8.50
C ALA A 92 33.23 -0.03 -9.48
N SER A 93 32.61 -0.44 -10.59
CA SER A 93 33.27 -1.20 -11.66
C SER A 93 34.17 -0.31 -12.52
N GLN A 94 33.73 0.91 -12.84
CA GLN A 94 34.48 1.88 -13.64
C GLN A 94 35.72 2.41 -12.92
N ILE A 95 35.68 2.55 -11.59
CA ILE A 95 36.85 2.99 -10.80
C ILE A 95 37.91 1.88 -10.69
N ARG A 96 37.51 0.61 -10.80
CA ARG A 96 38.40 -0.56 -10.68
C ARG A 96 39.01 -1.02 -12.01
N GLY A 97 38.49 -0.55 -13.16
CA GLY A 97 39.04 -0.79 -14.49
C GLY A 97 39.98 0.33 -14.92
#